data_AF-A0AAJ0DP44-F1
#
_entry.id   AF-A0AAJ0DP44-F1
#
_cell.length_a   1.000
_cell.length_b   1.000
_cell.length_c   1.000
_cell.angle_alpha   90.00
_cell.angle_beta   90.00
_cell.angle_gamma   90.00
#
_symmetry.space_group_name_H-M   'P 1'
#
loop_
_entity.id
_entity.type
_entity.pdbx_description
1 polymer ?
#
loop_
_entity_poly.entity_id
_entity_poly.type
_entity_poly.pdbx_seq_one_letter_code
_entity_poly.pdbx_strand_id
1 'polypeptide(L)'
;MWAGAVPHFLKLKYPMVLIDILGLGDSAKPMDASAYRYKQQADSICQILNHEGVESPIIPIGHDWWPAYQIPSSEPFDLDAANKSTAGRFGYAQWEYWNFFCAPDAPKLQDEDLSRMYEVNHGVYPSNVPEENGRDIWMREMFCTQGAMREYVAKQGKYKDFTVDLKPYAKNPELKKRFIERMKKDSFAAPDNYYHSLKDNHNLEDERKLSGKDKEITVPLLYIGQTGDWVCRTDLMSDAKEAGLIKAGIEEKVVNAGHWFLYEIPDELADLVIEWLEKHYPVKG
;
A
#
# COMPACT_ATOMS: atom_id res chain seq x y z
N MET A 1 -2.78 7.66 -8.75
CA MET A 1 -1.44 7.14 -8.49
C MET A 1 -0.71 6.78 -9.78
N TRP A 2 -1.21 5.82 -10.56
CA TRP A 2 -0.60 5.30 -11.79
C TRP A 2 -0.43 6.26 -12.98
N ALA A 3 -0.83 7.53 -12.87
CA ALA A 3 -0.91 8.46 -14.00
C ALA A 3 0.44 8.69 -14.72
N GLY A 4 1.57 8.58 -14.02
CA GLY A 4 2.89 8.70 -14.63
C GLY A 4 3.34 7.45 -15.41
N ALA A 5 2.96 6.25 -14.95
CA ALA A 5 3.35 4.99 -15.58
C ALA A 5 2.42 4.57 -16.73
N VAL A 6 1.13 4.91 -16.65
CA VAL A 6 0.11 4.57 -17.67
C VAL A 6 0.51 4.92 -19.10
N PRO A 7 1.08 6.11 -19.41
CA PRO A 7 1.51 6.43 -20.78
C PRO A 7 2.53 5.46 -21.37
N HIS A 8 3.34 4.79 -20.56
CA HIS A 8 4.27 3.75 -21.02
C HIS A 8 3.55 2.44 -21.27
N PHE A 9 2.67 2.04 -20.37
CA PHE A 9 1.93 0.80 -20.52
C PHE A 9 0.95 0.83 -21.70
N LEU A 10 0.39 1.99 -22.04
CA LEU A 10 -0.47 2.17 -23.22
C LEU A 10 0.27 1.96 -24.56
N LYS A 11 1.60 1.93 -24.57
CA LYS A 11 2.40 1.60 -25.75
C LYS A 11 2.51 0.09 -25.97
N LEU A 12 2.18 -0.71 -24.96
CA LEU A 12 2.22 -2.16 -25.02
C LEU A 12 0.94 -2.71 -25.65
N LYS A 13 1.00 -3.97 -26.08
CA LYS A 13 -0.16 -4.68 -26.64
C LYS A 13 -1.07 -5.33 -25.58
N TYR A 14 -0.81 -5.11 -24.30
CA TYR A 14 -1.64 -5.67 -23.22
C TYR A 14 -2.91 -4.83 -23.03
N PRO A 15 -4.11 -5.44 -23.09
CA PRO A 15 -5.31 -4.80 -22.58
C PRO A 15 -5.13 -4.45 -21.10
N MET A 16 -5.59 -3.28 -20.69
CA MET A 16 -5.43 -2.80 -19.32
C MET A 16 -6.78 -2.39 -18.75
N VAL A 17 -7.02 -2.83 -17.51
CA VAL A 17 -8.14 -2.36 -16.68
C VAL A 17 -7.54 -1.64 -15.47
N LEU A 18 -7.81 -0.34 -15.35
CA LEU A 18 -7.52 0.43 -14.14
C LEU A 18 -8.80 0.59 -13.34
N ILE A 19 -8.76 0.22 -12.07
CA ILE A 19 -9.91 0.29 -11.17
C ILE A 19 -9.66 1.30 -10.05
N ASP A 20 -10.73 2.00 -9.65
CA ASP A 20 -10.80 2.52 -8.30
C ASP A 20 -11.25 1.36 -7.39
N ILE A 21 -10.47 1.06 -6.35
CA ILE A 21 -10.81 0.00 -5.40
C ILE A 21 -11.94 0.43 -4.45
N LEU A 22 -12.58 -0.53 -3.78
CA LEU A 22 -13.68 -0.27 -2.86
C LEU A 22 -13.28 0.81 -1.83
N GLY A 23 -14.17 1.76 -1.56
CA GLY A 23 -13.89 2.86 -0.64
C GLY A 23 -13.19 4.07 -1.26
N LEU A 24 -12.71 3.99 -2.50
CA LEU A 24 -11.99 5.08 -3.16
C LEU A 24 -12.61 5.50 -4.49
N GLY A 25 -12.36 6.75 -4.89
CA GLY A 25 -12.70 7.28 -6.21
C GLY A 25 -14.19 7.15 -6.52
N ASP A 26 -14.55 6.62 -7.68
CA ASP A 26 -15.97 6.45 -8.05
C ASP A 26 -16.56 5.10 -7.64
N SER A 27 -15.78 4.24 -6.97
CA SER A 27 -16.27 2.98 -6.40
C SER A 27 -17.14 3.19 -5.17
N ALA A 28 -17.95 2.17 -4.86
CA ALA A 28 -18.83 2.14 -3.70
C ALA A 28 -18.03 2.27 -2.40
N LYS A 29 -18.65 2.88 -1.39
CA LYS A 29 -18.02 3.21 -0.10
C LYS A 29 -18.88 2.69 1.06
N PRO A 30 -19.02 1.36 1.21
CA PRO A 30 -19.75 0.80 2.34
C PRO A 30 -19.06 1.20 3.64
N MET A 31 -19.84 1.48 4.69
CA MET A 31 -19.27 1.84 6.01
C MET A 31 -19.02 0.63 6.90
N ASP A 32 -19.45 -0.57 6.47
CA ASP A 32 -19.22 -1.82 7.19
C ASP A 32 -17.84 -2.38 6.83
N ALA A 33 -16.97 -2.52 7.82
CA ALA A 33 -15.62 -3.05 7.66
C ALA A 33 -15.59 -4.48 7.11
N SER A 34 -16.63 -5.29 7.33
CA SER A 34 -16.70 -6.66 6.79
C SER A 34 -16.77 -6.71 5.26
N ALA A 35 -17.17 -5.60 4.62
CA ALA A 35 -17.14 -5.46 3.16
C ALA A 35 -15.71 -5.35 2.59
N TYR A 36 -14.71 -5.03 3.42
CA TYR A 36 -13.34 -4.75 2.99
C TYR A 36 -12.40 -5.96 3.05
N ARG A 37 -12.92 -7.14 3.38
CA ARG A 37 -12.14 -8.39 3.44
C ARG A 37 -11.53 -8.78 2.09
N TYR A 38 -10.33 -9.38 2.11
CA TYR A 38 -9.53 -9.69 0.93
C TYR A 38 -10.27 -10.55 -0.10
N LYS A 39 -11.00 -11.57 0.36
CA LYS A 39 -11.80 -12.42 -0.53
C LYS A 39 -12.85 -11.61 -1.29
N GLN A 40 -13.53 -10.67 -0.62
CA GLN A 40 -14.55 -9.85 -1.27
C GLN A 40 -13.95 -8.90 -2.31
N GLN A 41 -12.76 -8.36 -2.03
CA GLN A 41 -12.01 -7.54 -2.98
C GLN A 41 -11.64 -8.35 -4.23
N ALA A 42 -11.06 -9.54 -4.04
CA ALA A 42 -10.70 -10.44 -5.13
C ALA A 42 -11.93 -10.86 -5.96
N ASP A 43 -13.04 -11.24 -5.29
CA ASP A 43 -14.29 -11.60 -5.97
C ASP A 43 -14.85 -10.42 -6.79
N SER A 44 -14.75 -9.19 -6.29
CA SER A 44 -15.20 -7.98 -6.99
C SER A 44 -14.34 -7.70 -8.23
N ILE A 45 -13.02 -7.88 -8.14
CA ILE A 45 -12.13 -7.78 -9.30
C ILE A 45 -12.47 -8.85 -10.34
N CYS A 46 -12.69 -10.11 -9.91
CA CYS A 46 -13.12 -11.18 -10.81
C CYS A 46 -14.45 -10.86 -11.50
N GLN A 47 -15.41 -10.24 -10.81
CA GLN A 47 -16.68 -9.81 -11.42
C GLN A 47 -16.46 -8.74 -12.50
N ILE A 48 -15.57 -7.77 -12.27
CA ILE A 48 -15.21 -6.76 -13.26
C ILE A 48 -14.57 -7.43 -14.48
N LEU A 49 -13.59 -8.31 -14.28
CA LEU A 49 -12.91 -9.02 -15.37
C LEU A 49 -13.87 -9.87 -16.19
N ASN A 50 -14.80 -10.57 -15.53
CA ASN A 50 -15.85 -11.34 -16.20
C ASN A 50 -16.81 -10.44 -17.01
N HIS A 51 -17.15 -9.25 -16.49
CA HIS A 51 -18.02 -8.30 -17.18
C HIS A 51 -17.34 -7.72 -18.44
N GLU A 52 -16.05 -7.40 -18.34
CA GLU A 52 -15.23 -6.90 -19.45
C GLU A 52 -14.82 -8.01 -20.44
N GLY A 53 -15.19 -9.27 -20.18
CA GLY A 53 -14.84 -10.41 -21.03
C GLY A 53 -13.35 -10.72 -21.06
N VAL A 54 -12.62 -10.39 -19.99
CA VAL A 54 -11.17 -10.64 -19.88
C VAL A 54 -10.94 -12.08 -19.46
N GLU A 55 -10.28 -12.83 -20.34
CA GLU A 55 -9.87 -14.22 -20.09
C GLU A 55 -8.39 -14.29 -19.65
N SER A 56 -8.03 -15.40 -19.01
CA SER A 56 -6.65 -15.67 -18.59
C SER A 56 -5.66 -15.73 -19.76
N PRO A 57 -4.38 -15.33 -19.56
CA PRO A 57 -3.77 -14.97 -18.27
C PRO A 57 -4.07 -13.52 -17.84
N ILE A 58 -4.41 -13.35 -16.55
CA ILE A 58 -4.58 -12.04 -15.91
C ILE A 58 -3.33 -11.74 -15.08
N ILE A 59 -2.78 -10.53 -15.22
CA ILE A 59 -1.56 -10.11 -14.53
C ILE A 59 -1.92 -8.98 -13.55
N PRO A 60 -2.15 -9.28 -12.25
CA PRO A 60 -2.45 -8.25 -11.26
C PRO A 60 -1.19 -7.44 -10.92
N ILE A 61 -1.35 -6.12 -10.88
CA ILE A 61 -0.30 -5.18 -10.44
C ILE A 61 -0.90 -4.33 -9.31
N GLY A 62 -0.23 -4.29 -8.16
CA GLY A 62 -0.71 -3.64 -6.95
C GLY A 62 0.37 -2.83 -6.22
N HIS A 63 -0.06 -2.01 -5.27
CA HIS A 63 0.78 -1.19 -4.40
C HIS A 63 0.11 -1.04 -3.01
N ASP A 64 0.91 -0.91 -1.95
CA ASP A 64 0.54 -0.66 -0.54
C ASP A 64 -0.37 -1.69 0.15
N TRP A 65 -1.65 -1.77 -0.22
CA TRP A 65 -2.60 -2.71 0.42
C TRP A 65 -2.40 -4.16 -0.02
N TRP A 66 -1.66 -4.34 -1.12
CA TRP A 66 -1.28 -5.64 -1.68
C TRP A 66 0.18 -5.69 -2.15
N PRO A 67 1.19 -5.31 -1.34
CA PRO A 67 2.53 -5.06 -1.85
C PRO A 67 3.43 -6.30 -1.76
N ALA A 68 3.32 -7.07 -0.67
CA ALA A 68 4.10 -8.26 -0.37
C ALA A 68 3.16 -9.40 0.00
N TYR A 69 3.54 -10.62 -0.35
CA TYR A 69 2.75 -11.81 -0.03
C TYR A 69 2.79 -12.10 1.47
N GLN A 70 1.68 -11.82 2.15
CA GLN A 70 1.48 -12.23 3.54
C GLN A 70 1.09 -13.70 3.56
N ILE A 71 1.87 -14.53 4.25
CA ILE A 71 1.59 -15.95 4.39
C ILE A 71 0.27 -16.11 5.18
N PRO A 72 -0.72 -16.84 4.64
CA PRO A 72 -1.99 -16.97 5.34
C PRO A 72 -1.88 -17.62 6.72
N SER A 73 -2.63 -17.09 7.68
CA SER A 73 -2.56 -17.51 9.10
C SER A 73 -3.88 -18.09 9.60
N SER A 74 -3.81 -19.19 10.36
CA SER A 74 -4.99 -19.74 11.06
C SER A 74 -5.37 -18.97 12.33
N GLU A 75 -4.44 -18.16 12.84
CA GLU A 75 -4.54 -17.42 14.08
C GLU A 75 -5.12 -16.02 13.84
N PRO A 76 -5.91 -15.49 14.79
CA PRO A 76 -6.42 -14.13 14.69
C PRO A 76 -5.28 -13.12 14.64
N PHE A 77 -5.45 -12.08 13.83
CA PHE A 77 -4.56 -10.93 13.81
C PHE A 77 -4.71 -10.13 15.11
N ASP A 78 -3.58 -9.79 15.71
CA ASP A 78 -3.47 -8.95 16.90
C ASP A 78 -2.43 -7.86 16.63
N LEU A 79 -2.89 -6.61 16.63
CA LEU A 79 -2.05 -5.46 16.27
C LEU A 79 -0.92 -5.23 17.27
N ASP A 80 -1.17 -5.43 18.56
CA ASP A 80 -0.17 -5.22 19.61
C ASP A 80 0.93 -6.29 19.53
N ALA A 81 0.54 -7.53 19.30
CA ALA A 81 1.47 -8.64 19.06
C ALA A 81 2.29 -8.42 17.79
N ALA A 82 1.66 -7.97 16.69
CA ALA A 82 2.33 -7.65 15.44
C ALA A 82 3.35 -6.51 15.61
N ASN A 83 2.99 -5.43 16.30
CA ASN A 83 3.89 -4.33 16.60
C ASN A 83 5.04 -4.73 17.54
N LYS A 84 4.78 -5.58 18.54
CA LYS A 84 5.84 -6.14 19.40
C LYS A 84 6.82 -7.02 18.62
N SER A 85 6.30 -7.87 17.74
CA SER A 85 7.10 -8.76 16.89
C SER A 85 7.98 -7.97 15.92
N THR A 86 7.40 -6.99 15.23
CA THR A 86 8.13 -6.13 14.28
C THR A 86 9.11 -5.20 14.98
N ALA A 87 8.82 -4.73 16.19
CA ALA A 87 9.78 -4.00 17.01
C ALA A 87 11.00 -4.87 17.36
N GLY A 88 10.79 -6.15 17.68
CA GLY A 88 11.89 -7.10 17.90
C GLY A 88 12.71 -7.39 16.63
N ARG A 89 12.06 -7.49 15.46
CA ARG A 89 12.70 -7.82 14.18
C ARG A 89 13.40 -6.63 13.52
N PHE A 90 12.80 -5.45 13.56
CA PHE A 90 13.21 -4.27 12.79
C PHE A 90 13.68 -3.09 13.66
N GLY A 91 13.46 -3.14 14.98
CA GLY A 91 13.79 -2.06 15.91
C GLY A 91 12.70 -1.00 16.08
N TYR A 92 11.53 -1.17 15.45
CA TYR A 92 10.38 -0.25 15.56
C TYR A 92 9.06 -0.98 15.29
N ALA A 93 7.96 -0.44 15.80
CA ALA A 93 6.62 -0.93 15.52
C ALA A 93 6.20 -0.58 14.08
N GLN A 94 6.18 -1.57 13.19
CA GLN A 94 5.95 -1.36 11.75
C GLN A 94 4.53 -0.85 11.42
N TRP A 95 3.55 -1.23 12.25
CA TRP A 95 2.12 -1.00 12.01
C TRP A 95 1.52 -0.01 13.01
N GLU A 96 2.34 0.83 13.63
CA GLU A 96 1.91 1.72 14.72
C GLU A 96 0.76 2.66 14.30
N TYR A 97 0.80 3.18 13.07
CA TYR A 97 -0.25 4.04 12.52
C TYR A 97 -1.65 3.43 12.50
N TRP A 98 -1.77 2.09 12.53
CA TRP A 98 -3.07 1.42 12.60
C TRP A 98 -3.81 1.77 13.91
N ASN A 99 -3.09 2.07 14.99
CA ASN A 99 -3.70 2.55 16.23
C ASN A 99 -4.46 3.86 16.02
N PHE A 100 -3.99 4.71 15.11
CA PHE A 100 -4.71 5.92 14.73
C PHE A 100 -5.85 5.59 13.77
N PHE A 101 -5.60 4.91 12.65
CA PHE A 101 -6.64 4.64 11.65
C PHE A 101 -7.81 3.80 12.16
N CYS A 102 -7.57 2.94 13.17
CA CYS A 102 -8.63 2.15 13.80
C CYS A 102 -9.30 2.86 14.99
N ALA A 103 -8.94 4.11 15.29
CA ALA A 103 -9.57 4.87 16.37
C ALA A 103 -10.96 5.38 15.93
N PRO A 104 -11.98 5.34 16.81
CA PRO A 104 -13.34 5.78 16.46
C PRO A 104 -13.47 7.22 15.95
N ASP A 105 -12.52 8.08 16.31
CA ASP A 105 -12.48 9.48 15.92
C ASP A 105 -11.49 9.79 14.78
N ALA A 106 -10.80 8.78 14.23
CA ALA A 106 -9.79 8.98 13.19
C ALA A 106 -10.35 9.65 11.94
N PRO A 107 -11.46 9.16 11.33
CA PRO A 107 -11.97 9.75 10.09
C PRO A 107 -12.29 11.24 10.26
N LYS A 108 -12.88 11.58 11.41
CA LYS A 108 -13.18 12.98 11.75
C LYS A 108 -11.90 13.82 11.82
N LEU A 109 -10.87 13.34 12.52
CA LEU A 109 -9.60 14.07 12.64
C LEU A 109 -8.88 14.20 11.29
N GLN A 110 -8.92 13.17 10.45
CA GLN A 110 -8.35 13.19 9.09
C GLN A 110 -9.09 14.19 8.19
N ASP A 111 -10.43 14.23 8.27
CA ASP A 111 -11.28 15.09 7.45
C ASP A 111 -11.27 16.57 7.89
N GLU A 112 -10.93 16.86 9.15
CA GLU A 112 -10.84 18.23 9.68
C GLU A 112 -9.81 19.09 8.94
N ASP A 113 -8.66 18.51 8.58
CA ASP A 113 -7.64 19.17 7.76
C ASP A 113 -6.92 18.17 6.84
N LEU A 114 -7.49 17.99 5.65
CA LEU A 114 -6.96 17.11 4.61
C LEU A 114 -5.53 17.47 4.17
N SER A 115 -5.04 18.70 4.42
CA SER A 115 -3.65 19.03 4.12
C SER A 115 -2.69 18.23 5.00
N ARG A 116 -3.09 17.90 6.23
CA ARG A 116 -2.26 17.12 7.15
C ARG A 116 -2.09 15.68 6.67
N MET A 117 -3.14 15.04 6.16
CA MET A 117 -2.97 13.71 5.56
C MET A 117 -2.17 13.75 4.26
N TYR A 118 -2.30 14.81 3.46
CA TYR A 118 -1.44 15.01 2.30
C TYR A 118 0.04 15.14 2.70
N GLU A 119 0.33 15.89 3.75
CA GLU A 119 1.66 16.07 4.32
C GLU A 119 2.20 14.78 4.97
N VAL A 120 1.37 14.01 5.68
CA VAL A 120 1.73 12.67 6.19
C VAL A 120 2.22 11.77 5.06
N ASN A 121 1.49 11.74 3.95
CA ASN A 121 1.83 10.89 2.82
C ASN A 121 3.03 11.40 2.02
N HIS A 122 3.15 12.72 1.83
CA HIS A 122 4.07 13.28 0.83
C HIS A 122 5.15 14.20 1.39
N GLY A 123 5.28 14.26 2.72
CA GLY A 123 6.30 15.04 3.39
C GLY A 123 7.71 14.51 3.15
N VAL A 124 8.70 15.38 3.36
CA VAL A 124 10.11 15.04 3.35
C VAL A 124 10.77 15.59 4.60
N TYR A 125 11.45 14.70 5.32
CA TYR A 125 12.25 15.05 6.48
C TYR A 125 13.61 14.38 6.33
N PRO A 126 14.68 15.15 6.03
CA PRO A 126 16.00 14.57 5.82
C PRO A 126 16.57 14.05 7.15
N SER A 127 17.27 12.91 7.10
CA SER A 127 18.09 12.48 8.23
C SER A 127 19.37 13.31 8.32
N ASN A 128 19.82 13.56 9.54
CA ASN A 128 21.18 14.03 9.82
C ASN A 128 22.17 12.88 10.09
N VAL A 129 21.70 11.62 10.04
CA VAL A 129 22.48 10.40 10.23
C VAL A 129 22.93 9.88 8.85
N PRO A 130 24.24 9.83 8.54
CA PRO A 130 24.74 9.41 7.22
C PRO A 130 24.27 8.01 6.77
N GLU A 131 24.10 7.09 7.70
CA GLU A 131 23.63 5.72 7.46
C GLU A 131 22.17 5.66 7.01
N GLU A 132 21.42 6.76 7.22
CA GLU A 132 20.03 6.90 6.82
C GLU A 132 19.87 7.66 5.49
N ASN A 133 20.96 7.94 4.78
CA ASN A 133 20.89 8.52 3.44
C ASN A 133 20.05 7.64 2.49
N GLY A 134 19.08 8.25 1.81
CA GLY A 134 18.13 7.54 0.94
C GLY A 134 16.98 6.85 1.68
N ARG A 135 16.86 7.04 3.01
CA ARG A 135 15.73 6.57 3.83
C ARG A 135 14.69 7.68 3.99
N ASP A 136 13.41 7.32 4.00
CA ASP A 136 12.33 8.29 4.23
C ASP A 136 12.03 8.43 5.72
N ILE A 137 12.70 9.36 6.39
CA ILE A 137 12.53 9.53 7.84
C ILE A 137 11.15 10.06 8.19
N TRP A 138 10.56 10.85 7.30
CA TRP A 138 9.22 11.36 7.50
C TRP A 138 8.21 10.21 7.54
N MET A 139 8.32 9.26 6.61
CA MET A 139 7.51 8.05 6.64
C MET A 139 7.71 7.26 7.94
N ARG A 140 8.96 7.01 8.36
CA ARG A 140 9.21 6.33 9.64
C ARG A 140 8.51 7.03 10.80
N GLU A 141 8.66 8.34 10.87
CA GLU A 141 8.10 9.14 11.95
C GLU A 141 6.58 9.10 11.97
N MET A 142 5.92 9.27 10.83
CA MET A 142 4.45 9.26 10.79
C MET A 142 3.88 7.85 10.97
N PHE A 143 4.50 6.82 10.38
CA PHE A 143 3.88 5.50 10.31
C PHE A 143 4.32 4.56 11.45
N CYS A 144 5.53 4.74 11.99
CA CYS A 144 6.13 3.77 12.92
C CYS A 144 6.40 4.33 14.33
N THR A 145 6.24 5.64 14.55
CA THR A 145 6.43 6.26 15.87
C THR A 145 5.09 6.35 16.61
N GLN A 146 5.09 5.90 17.86
CA GLN A 146 3.89 5.85 18.71
C GLN A 146 3.19 7.21 18.80
N GLY A 147 1.92 7.24 18.41
CA GLY A 147 1.05 8.42 18.46
C GLY A 147 1.40 9.56 17.50
N ALA A 148 2.50 9.48 16.74
CA ALA A 148 3.04 10.59 15.97
C ALA A 148 2.07 11.08 14.87
N MET A 149 1.50 10.18 14.07
CA MET A 149 0.52 10.55 13.04
C MET A 149 -0.70 11.26 13.64
N ARG A 150 -1.23 10.72 14.75
CA ARG A 150 -2.40 11.31 15.42
C ARG A 150 -2.09 12.70 15.92
N GLU A 151 -0.96 12.90 16.61
CA GLU A 151 -0.54 14.23 17.07
C GLU A 151 -0.35 15.20 15.90
N TYR A 152 0.23 14.74 14.78
CA TYR A 152 0.44 15.55 13.59
C TYR A 152 -0.88 16.01 12.96
N VAL A 153 -1.77 15.05 12.69
CA VAL A 153 -3.08 15.31 12.08
C VAL A 153 -3.94 16.20 12.98
N ALA A 154 -3.94 15.95 14.30
CA ALA A 154 -4.70 16.73 15.26
C ALA A 154 -4.05 18.08 15.64
N LYS A 155 -2.86 18.40 15.12
CA LYS A 155 -2.07 19.61 15.48
C LYS A 155 -1.83 19.70 16.99
N GLN A 156 -1.39 18.60 17.58
CA GLN A 156 -1.12 18.46 19.00
C GLN A 156 0.35 18.18 19.28
N GLY A 157 0.71 18.18 20.57
CA GLY A 157 2.04 17.82 21.03
C GLY A 157 3.14 18.62 20.34
N LYS A 158 4.16 17.91 19.87
CA LYS A 158 5.31 18.53 19.20
C LYS A 158 5.01 19.04 17.78
N TYR A 159 3.84 18.70 17.22
CA TYR A 159 3.47 19.07 15.84
C TYR A 159 2.48 20.23 15.75
N LYS A 160 2.05 20.79 16.88
CA LYS A 160 1.05 21.88 16.94
C LYS A 160 1.33 23.03 15.96
N ASP A 161 2.57 23.50 15.95
CA ASP A 161 3.02 24.62 15.12
C ASP A 161 4.03 24.18 14.03
N PHE A 162 4.06 22.88 13.72
CA PHE A 162 4.98 22.30 12.74
C PHE A 162 4.25 21.88 11.47
N THR A 163 4.91 22.10 10.33
CA THR A 163 4.53 21.60 9.01
C THR A 163 5.78 21.07 8.35
N VAL A 164 5.66 19.93 7.66
CA VAL A 164 6.76 19.33 6.93
C VAL A 164 6.87 19.97 5.54
N ASP A 165 8.08 20.05 4.96
CA ASP A 165 8.19 20.33 3.51
C ASP A 165 7.72 19.11 2.71
N LEU A 166 7.39 19.29 1.45
CA LEU A 166 6.89 18.23 0.58
C LEU A 166 7.98 17.69 -0.34
N LYS A 167 7.86 16.42 -0.72
CA LYS A 167 8.66 15.84 -1.81
C LYS A 167 8.45 16.62 -3.12
N PRO A 168 9.44 16.67 -4.03
CA PRO A 168 9.36 17.49 -5.24
C PRO A 168 8.09 17.28 -6.08
N TYR A 169 7.67 16.02 -6.31
CA TYR A 169 6.45 15.72 -7.07
C TYR A 169 5.18 16.25 -6.39
N ALA A 170 5.16 16.31 -5.06
CA ALA A 170 4.01 16.69 -4.25
C ALA A 170 3.85 18.21 -4.10
N LYS A 171 4.84 18.99 -4.55
CA LYS A 171 4.71 20.44 -4.69
C LYS A 171 3.82 20.84 -5.87
N ASN A 172 3.42 19.89 -6.72
CA ASN A 172 2.46 20.10 -7.80
C ASN A 172 1.07 20.46 -7.23
N PRO A 173 0.55 21.67 -7.50
CA PRO A 173 -0.71 22.13 -6.90
C PRO A 173 -1.92 21.36 -7.42
N GLU A 174 -1.92 20.90 -8.67
CA GLU A 174 -3.00 20.07 -9.23
C GLU A 174 -3.08 18.71 -8.55
N LEU A 175 -1.93 18.10 -8.22
CA LEU A 175 -1.88 16.84 -7.49
C LEU A 175 -2.48 16.99 -6.10
N LYS A 176 -2.07 18.03 -5.35
CA LYS A 176 -2.63 18.34 -4.03
C LYS A 176 -4.13 18.65 -4.14
N LYS A 177 -4.53 19.50 -5.08
CA LYS A 177 -5.94 19.86 -5.30
C LYS A 177 -6.80 18.61 -5.54
N ARG A 178 -6.37 17.71 -6.43
CA ARG A 178 -7.11 16.47 -6.73
C ARG A 178 -7.28 15.58 -5.49
N PHE A 179 -6.24 15.46 -4.66
CA PHE A 179 -6.32 14.72 -3.40
C PHE A 179 -7.35 15.34 -2.45
N ILE A 180 -7.25 16.66 -2.22
CA ILE A 180 -8.15 17.38 -1.32
C ILE A 180 -9.60 17.30 -1.82
N GLU A 181 -9.85 17.52 -3.11
CA GLU A 181 -11.21 17.46 -3.68
C GLU A 181 -11.83 16.07 -3.55
N ARG A 182 -11.04 15.01 -3.82
CA ARG A 182 -11.50 13.62 -3.65
C ARG A 182 -11.82 13.31 -2.19
N MET A 183 -10.89 13.55 -1.28
CA MET A 183 -11.09 13.20 0.13
C MET A 183 -12.16 14.08 0.79
N LYS A 184 -12.33 15.33 0.36
CA LYS A 184 -13.43 16.18 0.83
C LYS A 184 -14.81 15.67 0.42
N LYS A 185 -14.90 15.05 -0.77
CA LYS A 185 -16.15 14.43 -1.25
C LYS A 185 -16.43 13.12 -0.51
N ASP A 186 -15.38 12.33 -0.29
CA ASP A 186 -15.52 10.89 0.00
C ASP A 186 -15.19 10.48 1.44
N SER A 187 -14.51 11.33 2.23
CA SER A 187 -14.02 11.05 3.59
C SER A 187 -12.95 9.93 3.66
N PHE A 188 -12.17 9.92 4.74
CA PHE A 188 -11.29 8.80 5.09
C PHE A 188 -12.02 7.59 5.72
N ALA A 189 -13.28 7.73 6.13
CA ALA A 189 -14.02 6.68 6.84
C ALA A 189 -14.08 5.34 6.06
N ALA A 190 -14.29 5.39 4.74
CA ALA A 190 -14.32 4.19 3.91
C ALA A 190 -12.93 3.56 3.73
N PRO A 191 -11.88 4.33 3.38
CA PRO A 191 -10.51 3.80 3.35
C PRO A 191 -10.02 3.22 4.69
N ASP A 192 -10.44 3.76 5.84
CA ASP A 192 -9.99 3.26 7.14
C ASP A 192 -10.55 1.86 7.48
N ASN A 193 -11.72 1.50 6.92
CA ASN A 193 -12.38 0.21 7.13
C ASN A 193 -11.56 -1.00 6.70
N TYR A 194 -10.57 -0.73 5.88
CA TYR A 194 -9.68 -1.65 5.23
C TYR A 194 -8.67 -2.13 6.31
N TYR A 195 -8.28 -1.25 7.24
CA TYR A 195 -7.51 -1.58 8.46
C TYR A 195 -8.39 -2.28 9.51
N HIS A 196 -9.60 -1.74 9.73
CA HIS A 196 -10.59 -2.39 10.60
C HIS A 196 -10.89 -3.82 10.16
N SER A 197 -10.99 -4.09 8.87
CA SER A 197 -11.30 -5.43 8.36
C SER A 197 -10.28 -6.48 8.78
N LEU A 198 -8.98 -6.15 8.76
CA LEU A 198 -7.96 -7.08 9.23
C LEU A 198 -7.92 -7.12 10.76
N LYS A 199 -7.90 -5.94 11.42
CA LYS A 199 -7.82 -5.83 12.89
C LYS A 199 -8.97 -6.56 13.58
N ASP A 200 -10.18 -6.42 13.05
CA ASP A 200 -11.40 -7.02 13.60
C ASP A 200 -11.66 -8.43 13.03
N ASN A 201 -10.64 -9.01 12.36
CA ASN A 201 -10.56 -10.41 11.97
C ASN A 201 -11.63 -10.88 10.97
N HIS A 202 -12.15 -9.99 10.12
CA HIS A 202 -13.11 -10.36 9.07
C HIS A 202 -12.51 -11.28 7.97
N ASN A 203 -11.18 -11.32 7.86
CA ASN A 203 -10.46 -12.22 6.95
C ASN A 203 -10.23 -13.64 7.51
N LEU A 204 -10.38 -13.84 8.82
CA LEU A 204 -9.86 -15.03 9.52
C LEU A 204 -10.37 -16.37 9.00
N GLU A 205 -11.67 -16.45 8.67
CA GLU A 205 -12.26 -17.69 8.15
C GLU A 205 -11.75 -18.05 6.75
N ASP A 206 -11.42 -17.05 5.93
CA ASP A 206 -10.86 -17.29 4.60
C ASP A 206 -9.36 -17.59 4.70
N GLU A 207 -8.64 -16.91 5.59
CA GLU A 207 -7.24 -17.18 5.94
C GLU A 207 -7.03 -18.61 6.44
N ARG A 208 -7.91 -19.11 7.33
CA ARG A 208 -7.90 -20.51 7.82
C ARG A 208 -8.05 -21.55 6.72
N LYS A 209 -8.79 -21.24 5.65
CA LYS A 209 -8.92 -22.13 4.50
C LYS A 209 -7.63 -22.13 3.68
N LEU A 210 -7.07 -20.95 3.43
CA LEU A 210 -5.84 -20.77 2.64
C LEU A 210 -4.61 -21.37 3.34
N SER A 211 -4.51 -21.24 4.67
CA SER A 211 -3.34 -21.69 5.46
C SER A 211 -3.09 -23.20 5.35
N GLY A 212 -4.13 -23.98 5.01
CA GLY A 212 -4.08 -25.42 4.84
C GLY A 212 -3.34 -25.90 3.59
N LYS A 213 -3.82 -25.54 2.39
CA LYS A 213 -3.32 -26.08 1.11
C LYS A 213 -3.02 -25.03 0.03
N ASP A 214 -3.69 -23.89 0.04
CA ASP A 214 -3.69 -22.94 -1.09
C ASP A 214 -2.87 -21.69 -0.78
N LYS A 215 -1.62 -21.89 -0.34
CA LYS A 215 -0.68 -20.80 0.03
C LYS A 215 0.55 -20.72 -0.86
N GLU A 216 0.60 -21.50 -1.92
CA GLU A 216 1.72 -21.50 -2.87
C GLU A 216 1.44 -20.53 -4.02
N ILE A 217 2.43 -19.71 -4.36
CA ILE A 217 2.40 -18.86 -5.56
C ILE A 217 3.01 -19.66 -6.71
N THR A 218 2.17 -20.06 -7.65
CA THR A 218 2.54 -20.91 -8.80
C THR A 218 2.70 -20.14 -10.11
N VAL A 219 2.57 -18.80 -10.06
CA VAL A 219 2.79 -17.89 -11.18
C VAL A 219 4.04 -17.04 -10.95
N PRO A 220 4.75 -16.59 -12.01
CA PRO A 220 5.87 -15.68 -11.87
C PRO A 220 5.50 -14.45 -11.04
N LEU A 221 6.41 -14.01 -10.16
CA LEU A 221 6.21 -12.83 -9.32
C LEU A 221 7.31 -11.79 -9.54
N LEU A 222 6.92 -10.51 -9.59
CA LEU A 222 7.81 -9.35 -9.49
C LEU A 222 7.54 -8.66 -8.15
N TYR A 223 8.60 -8.42 -7.37
CA TYR A 223 8.54 -7.61 -6.17
C TYR A 223 9.49 -6.42 -6.32
N ILE A 224 8.96 -5.20 -6.19
CA ILE A 224 9.74 -3.96 -6.27
C ILE A 224 9.73 -3.31 -4.88
N GLY A 225 10.85 -3.38 -4.18
CA GLY A 225 11.04 -2.77 -2.87
C GLY A 225 11.70 -1.40 -2.97
N GLN A 226 11.34 -0.49 -2.07
CA GLN A 226 11.85 0.88 -2.05
C GLN A 226 12.78 1.07 -0.84
N THR A 227 13.97 1.65 -1.03
CA THR A 227 14.92 1.86 0.07
C THR A 227 14.39 2.80 1.15
N GLY A 228 13.51 3.73 0.78
CA GLY A 228 12.89 4.68 1.68
C GLY A 228 11.71 4.14 2.45
N ASP A 229 11.19 2.95 2.12
CA ASP A 229 9.98 2.43 2.74
C ASP A 229 10.26 1.69 4.05
N TRP A 230 9.65 2.18 5.14
CA TRP A 230 9.78 1.61 6.47
C TRP A 230 8.66 0.63 6.82
N VAL A 231 7.61 0.57 6.01
CA VAL A 231 6.47 -0.32 6.20
C VAL A 231 6.58 -1.47 5.21
N CYS A 232 6.54 -1.22 3.90
CA CYS A 232 6.70 -2.25 2.86
C CYS A 232 8.17 -2.50 2.53
N ARG A 233 8.94 -2.94 3.53
CA ARG A 233 10.40 -3.11 3.45
C ARG A 233 10.84 -4.07 2.34
N THR A 234 12.02 -3.81 1.79
CA THR A 234 12.65 -4.62 0.73
C THR A 234 12.88 -6.09 1.09
N ASP A 235 12.84 -6.46 2.38
CA ASP A 235 13.07 -7.81 2.88
C ASP A 235 11.79 -8.60 3.20
N LEU A 236 10.59 -8.05 2.94
CA LEU A 236 9.31 -8.68 3.33
C LEU A 236 8.99 -9.99 2.63
N MET A 237 9.55 -10.23 1.44
CA MET A 237 9.35 -11.50 0.74
C MET A 237 10.21 -12.65 1.29
N SER A 238 11.13 -12.38 2.23
CA SER A 238 12.07 -13.39 2.75
C SER A 238 11.35 -14.58 3.37
N ASP A 239 10.33 -14.35 4.19
CA ASP A 239 9.61 -15.42 4.90
C ASP A 239 8.91 -16.38 3.92
N ALA A 240 8.29 -15.85 2.86
CA ALA A 240 7.64 -16.65 1.83
C ALA A 240 8.64 -17.45 0.97
N LYS A 241 9.82 -16.87 0.70
CA LYS A 241 10.92 -17.54 0.00
C LYS A 241 11.52 -18.67 0.84
N GLU A 242 11.81 -18.40 2.11
CA GLU A 242 12.37 -19.39 3.05
C GLU A 242 11.40 -20.55 3.30
N ALA A 243 10.10 -20.28 3.33
CA ALA A 243 9.05 -21.29 3.39
C ALA A 243 8.83 -22.04 2.06
N GLY A 244 9.53 -21.67 0.98
CA GLY A 244 9.43 -22.31 -0.33
C GLY A 244 8.05 -22.15 -0.99
N LEU A 245 7.32 -21.08 -0.68
CA LEU A 245 5.95 -20.87 -1.16
C LEU A 245 5.88 -20.34 -2.59
N ILE A 246 6.96 -19.76 -3.11
CA ILE A 246 7.01 -19.19 -4.46
C ILE A 246 7.62 -20.22 -5.42
N LYS A 247 6.77 -20.91 -6.19
CA LYS A 247 7.17 -22.06 -7.03
C LYS A 247 7.65 -21.66 -8.42
N ALA A 248 7.06 -20.62 -9.00
CA ALA A 248 7.40 -20.16 -10.35
C ALA A 248 8.55 -19.14 -10.39
N GLY A 249 9.12 -18.81 -9.23
CA GLY A 249 10.19 -17.84 -9.08
C GLY A 249 9.71 -16.42 -8.78
N ILE A 250 10.59 -15.66 -8.13
CA ILE A 250 10.41 -14.24 -7.83
C ILE A 250 11.59 -13.46 -8.40
N GLU A 251 11.30 -12.33 -9.03
CA GLU A 251 12.29 -11.33 -9.37
C GLU A 251 12.15 -10.16 -8.39
N GLU A 252 13.21 -9.83 -7.67
CA GLU A 252 13.22 -8.74 -6.69
C GLU A 252 14.04 -7.58 -7.25
N LYS A 253 13.41 -6.41 -7.37
CA LYS A 253 14.07 -5.16 -7.77
C LYS A 253 14.03 -4.21 -6.59
N VAL A 254 15.11 -3.46 -6.38
CA VAL A 254 15.20 -2.45 -5.32
C VAL A 254 15.46 -1.09 -5.96
N VAL A 255 14.62 -0.11 -5.61
CA VAL A 255 14.68 1.25 -6.17
C VAL A 255 14.93 2.28 -5.07
N ASN A 256 15.65 3.36 -5.41
CA ASN A 256 15.92 4.46 -4.48
C ASN A 256 14.77 5.48 -4.48
N ALA A 257 13.71 5.15 -3.76
CA ALA A 257 12.51 5.99 -3.63
C ALA A 257 11.85 5.79 -2.26
N GLY A 258 10.87 6.63 -1.92
CA GLY A 258 9.95 6.38 -0.79
C GLY A 258 8.77 5.47 -1.16
N HIS A 259 7.87 5.23 -0.20
CA HIS A 259 6.71 4.36 -0.39
C HIS A 259 5.82 4.73 -1.58
N TRP A 260 5.62 6.02 -1.84
CA TRP A 260 4.81 6.53 -2.96
C TRP A 260 5.61 6.65 -4.27
N PHE A 261 6.52 5.71 -4.54
CA PHE A 261 7.44 5.76 -5.68
C PHE A 261 6.77 5.86 -7.05
N LEU A 262 5.49 5.49 -7.17
CA LEU A 262 4.67 5.67 -8.37
C LEU A 262 4.55 7.15 -8.80
N TYR A 263 4.74 8.08 -7.86
CA TYR A 263 4.84 9.51 -8.15
C TYR A 263 6.30 10.00 -8.24
N GLU A 264 7.25 9.34 -7.57
CA GLU A 264 8.66 9.76 -7.51
C GLU A 264 9.44 9.37 -8.76
N ILE A 265 9.27 8.13 -9.21
CA ILE A 265 10.03 7.52 -10.31
C ILE A 265 9.09 6.73 -11.25
N PRO A 266 8.03 7.36 -11.81
CA PRO A 266 7.03 6.67 -12.63
C PRO A 266 7.62 6.00 -13.87
N ASP A 267 8.65 6.61 -14.48
CA ASP A 267 9.30 6.08 -15.68
C ASP A 267 10.11 4.82 -15.37
N GLU A 268 10.95 4.85 -14.32
CA GLU A 268 11.73 3.70 -13.88
C GLU A 268 10.83 2.53 -13.43
N LEU A 269 9.75 2.82 -12.70
CA LEU A 269 8.74 1.82 -12.36
C LEU A 269 8.15 1.17 -13.61
N ALA A 270 7.79 1.98 -14.62
CA ALA A 270 7.22 1.46 -15.84
C ALA A 270 8.21 0.56 -16.58
N ASP A 271 9.47 0.96 -16.69
CA ASP A 271 10.53 0.17 -17.33
C ASP A 271 10.72 -1.19 -16.64
N LEU A 272 10.76 -1.22 -15.30
CA LEU A 272 10.89 -2.48 -14.54
C LEU A 272 9.71 -3.43 -14.76
N VAL A 273 8.49 -2.90 -14.79
CA VAL A 273 7.27 -3.69 -15.06
C VAL A 273 7.26 -4.18 -16.50
N ILE A 274 7.63 -3.34 -17.47
CA ILE A 274 7.68 -3.68 -18.90
C ILE A 274 8.72 -4.79 -19.15
N GLU A 275 9.93 -4.64 -18.63
CA GLU A 275 11.01 -5.64 -18.75
C GLU A 275 10.52 -7.01 -18.27
N TRP A 276 9.86 -7.04 -17.12
CA TRP A 276 9.33 -8.27 -16.54
C TRP A 276 8.17 -8.86 -17.34
N LEU A 277 7.23 -8.02 -17.80
CA LEU A 277 6.10 -8.44 -18.63
C LEU A 277 6.59 -9.05 -19.96
N GLU A 278 7.52 -8.42 -20.64
CA GLU A 278 8.07 -8.92 -21.91
C GLU A 278 8.82 -10.25 -21.74
N LYS A 279 9.50 -10.44 -20.61
CA LYS A 279 10.20 -11.67 -20.27
C LYS A 279 9.24 -12.83 -19.97
N HIS A 280 8.17 -12.58 -19.21
CA HIS A 280 7.31 -13.64 -18.68
C HIS A 280 6.01 -13.85 -19.46
N TYR A 281 5.51 -12.82 -20.16
CA TYR A 281 4.24 -12.82 -20.87
C TYR A 281 4.33 -12.21 -22.28
N PRO A 282 5.31 -12.57 -23.12
CA PRO A 282 5.53 -11.92 -24.42
C PRO A 282 4.30 -11.99 -25.33
N VAL A 283 3.81 -10.84 -25.79
CA VAL A 283 2.74 -10.76 -26.79
C VAL A 283 3.35 -10.98 -28.17
N LYS A 284 2.95 -12.07 -28.85
CA LYS A 284 3.41 -12.33 -30.23
C LYS A 284 2.89 -11.25 -31.18
N GLY A 285 3.78 -10.86 -32.11
CA GLY A 285 3.60 -9.80 -33.10
C GLY A 285 2.33 -9.92 -33.92
#